data_AF-A0A9D9PQ53-F1
#
_entry.id   AF-A0A9D9PQ53-F1
#
_cell.length_a   1.000
_cell.length_b   1.000
_cell.length_c   1.000
_cell.angle_alpha   90.00
_cell.angle_beta   90.00
_cell.angle_gamma   90.00
#
_symmetry.space_group_name_H-M   'P 1'
#
loop_
_entity.id
_entity.type
_entity.pdbx_description
1 polymer ?
#
loop_
_entity_poly.entity_id
_entity_poly.type
_entity_poly.pdbx_seq_one_letter_code
_entity_poly.pdbx_strand_id
1 'polypeptide(L)'
;MKKKKLLVIGSVVLLAAVFCIICKPIFYRFYPFDRIKGTVSLNVDGEKIVLTQDDIVFYDKKYDKYEDGSAKDISDGRVKIYMDGTGYGGHCFQIDTDKLEEPITVCCYQHNWWNVMDFDIDISVNGGYLRCSGKYSFIVDNGSKHYDEIGDPPSTAPTKKDRYITFGI
;
A
#
# COMPACT_ATOMS: atom_id res chain seq x y z
N MET A 1 -48.58 -18.91 14.48
CA MET A 1 -47.72 -17.80 14.96
C MET A 1 -46.23 -17.96 14.62
N LYS A 2 -45.61 -19.15 14.75
CA LYS A 2 -44.18 -19.36 14.47
C LYS A 2 -43.74 -18.99 13.03
N LYS A 3 -44.55 -19.32 12.01
CA LYS A 3 -44.26 -19.00 10.59
C LYS A 3 -44.23 -17.49 10.28
N LYS A 4 -45.12 -16.71 10.90
CA LYS A 4 -45.16 -15.24 10.75
C LYS A 4 -43.94 -14.56 11.40
N LYS A 5 -43.51 -15.06 12.57
CA LYS A 5 -42.28 -14.57 13.24
C LYS A 5 -41.01 -14.90 12.44
N LEU A 6 -40.92 -16.10 11.86
CA LEU A 6 -39.83 -16.49 10.98
C LEU A 6 -39.72 -15.60 9.73
N LEU A 7 -40.86 -15.27 9.11
CA LEU A 7 -40.90 -14.33 7.98
C LEU A 7 -40.39 -12.95 8.35
N VAL A 8 -40.84 -12.38 9.48
CA VAL A 8 -40.38 -11.07 9.95
C VAL A 8 -38.88 -11.08 10.25
N ILE A 9 -38.38 -12.11 10.95
CA ILE A 9 -36.94 -12.24 11.23
C ILE A 9 -36.14 -12.36 9.93
N GLY A 10 -36.61 -13.16 8.97
CA GLY A 10 -35.97 -13.30 7.67
C GLY A 10 -35.92 -11.99 6.89
N SER A 11 -37.00 -11.20 6.89
CA SER A 11 -37.05 -9.88 6.25
C SER A 11 -36.11 -8.88 6.92
N VAL A 12 -36.00 -8.89 8.25
CA VAL A 12 -35.08 -8.00 8.98
C VAL A 12 -33.62 -8.37 8.67
N VAL A 13 -33.27 -9.65 8.66
CA VAL A 13 -31.91 -10.11 8.30
C VAL A 13 -31.57 -9.75 6.85
N LEU A 14 -32.51 -9.91 5.92
CA LEU A 14 -32.32 -9.52 4.52
C LEU A 14 -32.10 -8.01 4.37
N LEU A 15 -32.93 -7.19 5.04
CA LEU A 15 -32.78 -5.74 5.02
C LEU A 15 -31.45 -5.29 5.66
N ALA A 16 -31.03 -5.93 6.74
CA ALA A 16 -29.73 -5.68 7.36
C ALA A 16 -28.58 -6.05 6.40
N ALA A 17 -28.68 -7.17 5.68
CA ALA A 17 -27.68 -7.55 4.69
C ALA A 17 -27.58 -6.54 3.54
N VAL A 18 -28.71 -6.08 3.00
CA VAL A 18 -28.76 -5.04 1.96
C VAL A 18 -28.18 -3.72 2.48
N PHE A 19 -28.53 -3.33 3.71
CA PHE A 19 -27.99 -2.13 4.36
C PHE A 19 -26.46 -2.21 4.52
N CYS A 20 -25.91 -3.35 4.94
CA CYS A 20 -24.46 -3.55 5.04
C CYS A 20 -23.75 -3.41 3.68
N ILE A 21 -24.37 -3.87 2.58
CA ILE A 21 -23.80 -3.74 1.23
C ILE A 21 -23.83 -2.27 0.77
N ILE A 22 -24.94 -1.56 0.97
CA ILE A 22 -25.12 -0.17 0.53
C ILE A 22 -24.32 0.82 1.38
N CYS A 23 -24.18 0.56 2.68
CA CYS A 23 -23.43 1.44 3.59
C CYS A 23 -21.92 1.20 3.54
N LYS A 24 -21.44 0.16 2.85
CA LYS A 24 -20.01 -0.12 2.73
C LYS A 24 -19.22 1.04 2.07
N PRO A 25 -19.63 1.61 0.92
CA PRO A 25 -18.99 2.82 0.38
C PRO A 25 -19.03 4.02 1.34
N ILE A 26 -20.11 4.17 2.13
CA ILE A 26 -20.23 5.24 3.12
C ILE A 26 -19.24 5.04 4.26
N PHE A 27 -19.12 3.82 4.77
CA PHE A 27 -18.13 3.47 5.80
C PHE A 27 -16.72 3.82 5.34
N TYR A 28 -16.33 3.42 4.12
CA TYR A 28 -15.01 3.76 3.61
C TYR A 28 -14.84 5.24 3.29
N ARG A 29 -15.92 5.97 2.98
CA ARG A 29 -15.87 7.43 2.85
C ARG A 29 -15.45 8.14 4.12
N PHE A 30 -15.88 7.61 5.26
CA PHE A 30 -15.55 8.14 6.58
C PHE A 30 -14.49 7.30 7.29
N TYR A 31 -13.71 6.51 6.54
CA TYR A 31 -12.63 5.71 7.12
C TYR A 31 -11.60 6.65 7.75
N PRO A 32 -11.41 6.61 9.09
CA PRO A 32 -10.68 7.66 9.81
C PRO A 32 -9.17 7.37 9.92
N PHE A 33 -8.68 6.32 9.26
CA PHE A 33 -7.29 5.89 9.35
C PHE A 33 -6.64 5.91 7.97
N ASP A 34 -5.31 5.93 7.93
CA ASP A 34 -4.56 5.85 6.67
C ASP A 34 -4.96 4.59 5.90
N ARG A 35 -5.16 4.73 4.60
CA ARG A 35 -5.63 3.62 3.76
C ARG A 35 -4.48 2.82 3.20
N ILE A 36 -3.31 3.41 3.01
CA ILE A 36 -2.12 2.69 2.55
C ILE A 36 -1.16 2.58 3.72
N LYS A 37 -0.86 1.35 4.13
CA LYS A 37 0.06 1.06 5.21
C LYS A 37 1.02 -0.02 4.79
N GLY A 38 2.27 0.08 5.20
CA GLY A 38 3.17 -1.02 4.92
C GLY A 38 4.53 -0.89 5.55
N THR A 39 5.31 -1.96 5.46
CA THR A 39 6.67 -1.99 5.98
C THR A 39 7.65 -2.06 4.82
N VAL A 40 8.75 -1.33 4.95
CA VAL A 40 9.81 -1.27 3.94
C VAL A 40 11.12 -1.67 4.57
N SER A 41 11.88 -2.51 3.88
CA SER A 41 13.28 -2.79 4.18
C SER A 41 14.17 -2.46 2.96
N LEU A 42 15.42 -2.12 3.23
CA LEU A 42 16.42 -1.83 2.20
C LEU A 42 17.69 -2.64 2.47
N ASN A 43 18.19 -3.29 1.42
CA ASN A 43 19.50 -3.92 1.39
C ASN A 43 20.34 -3.29 0.28
N VAL A 44 21.58 -2.90 0.56
CA VAL A 44 22.52 -2.34 -0.42
C VAL A 44 23.77 -3.21 -0.45
N ASP A 45 24.13 -3.70 -1.63
CA ASP A 45 25.28 -4.57 -1.89
C ASP A 45 25.36 -5.78 -0.95
N GLY A 46 24.21 -6.37 -0.64
CA GLY A 46 24.06 -7.53 0.26
C GLY A 46 24.01 -7.19 1.75
N GLU A 47 24.14 -5.92 2.13
CA GLU A 47 24.07 -5.46 3.51
C GLU A 47 22.71 -4.84 3.84
N LYS A 48 22.15 -5.20 4.99
CA LYS A 48 20.89 -4.62 5.47
C LYS A 48 21.13 -3.19 5.96
N ILE A 49 20.43 -2.24 5.37
CA ILE A 49 20.46 -0.84 5.78
C ILE A 49 19.37 -0.60 6.83
N VAL A 50 19.75 0.06 7.92
CA VAL A 50 18.81 0.50 8.96
C VAL A 50 18.16 1.78 8.45
N LEU A 51 16.88 1.68 8.08
CA LEU A 51 16.08 2.85 7.71
C LEU A 51 15.52 3.52 8.96
N THR A 52 15.40 4.84 8.88
CA THR A 52 14.71 5.70 9.84
C THR A 52 13.61 6.48 9.13
N GLN A 53 12.69 7.06 9.89
CA GLN A 53 11.61 7.91 9.39
C GLN A 53 12.15 9.12 8.61
N ASP A 54 13.35 9.58 8.93
CA ASP A 54 13.99 10.74 8.27
C ASP A 54 14.52 10.38 6.87
N ASP A 55 14.72 9.07 6.59
CA ASP A 55 15.08 8.59 5.24
C ASP A 55 13.86 8.51 4.31
N ILE A 56 12.65 8.86 4.76
CA ILE A 56 11.41 8.74 4.00
C ILE A 56 10.86 10.12 3.64
N VAL A 57 10.67 10.35 2.33
CA VAL A 57 10.07 11.58 1.80
C VAL A 57 8.79 11.25 1.04
N PHE A 58 7.66 11.86 1.39
CA PHE A 58 6.36 11.63 0.72
C PHE A 58 6.23 12.50 -0.52
N TYR A 59 6.60 11.97 -1.69
CA TYR A 59 6.66 12.71 -2.93
C TYR A 59 6.29 11.85 -4.14
N ASP A 60 5.35 12.35 -4.95
CA ASP A 60 5.00 11.83 -6.26
C ASP A 60 5.83 12.52 -7.36
N LYS A 61 6.79 11.76 -7.89
CA LYS A 61 7.69 12.19 -8.96
C LYS A 61 6.98 12.40 -10.30
N LYS A 62 5.87 11.70 -10.56
CA LYS A 62 5.12 11.82 -11.83
C LYS A 62 4.40 13.16 -11.93
N TYR A 63 3.91 13.68 -10.80
CA TYR A 63 3.18 14.95 -10.75
C TYR A 63 3.94 16.08 -10.05
N ASP A 64 5.19 15.83 -9.63
CA ASP A 64 6.05 16.78 -8.92
C ASP A 64 5.35 17.41 -7.71
N LYS A 65 4.82 16.55 -6.84
CA LYS A 65 3.95 16.96 -5.72
C LYS A 65 4.26 16.17 -4.46
N TYR A 66 4.24 16.85 -3.31
CA TYR A 66 4.26 16.19 -2.00
C TYR A 66 2.93 15.51 -1.68
N GLU A 67 3.03 14.34 -1.06
CA GLU A 67 1.88 13.56 -0.59
C GLU A 67 1.72 13.65 0.92
N ASP A 68 0.47 13.54 1.38
CA ASP A 68 0.17 13.46 2.80
C ASP A 68 0.49 12.04 3.30
N GLY A 69 1.52 11.93 4.14
CA GLY A 69 1.92 10.67 4.74
C GLY A 69 2.81 10.85 5.96
N SER A 70 3.05 9.74 6.65
CA SER A 70 3.97 9.69 7.79
C SER A 70 4.72 8.37 7.83
N ALA A 71 5.92 8.42 8.41
CA ALA A 71 6.79 7.28 8.61
C ALA A 71 6.98 7.04 10.12
N LYS A 72 7.24 5.78 10.49
CA LYS A 72 7.55 5.41 11.88
C LYS A 72 8.61 4.32 11.93
N ASP A 73 9.64 4.55 12.73
CA ASP A 73 10.70 3.58 13.00
C ASP A 73 10.17 2.29 13.62
N ILE A 74 10.74 1.17 13.19
CA ILE A 74 10.52 -0.15 13.79
C ILE A 74 11.86 -0.68 14.30
N SER A 75 11.84 -1.41 15.42
CA SER A 75 13.04 -1.85 16.14
C SER A 75 14.01 -2.76 15.37
N ASP A 76 13.62 -3.24 14.18
CA ASP A 76 14.40 -4.14 13.35
C ASP A 76 15.09 -3.43 12.16
N GLY A 77 15.12 -2.11 12.15
CA GLY A 77 15.73 -1.30 11.09
C GLY A 77 14.89 -1.20 9.82
N ARG A 78 13.61 -1.56 9.89
CA ARG A 78 12.59 -1.26 8.88
C ARG A 78 11.79 -0.03 9.29
N VAL A 79 11.11 0.57 8.32
CA VAL A 79 10.22 1.71 8.56
C VAL A 79 8.80 1.35 8.15
N LYS A 80 7.84 1.80 8.94
CA LYS A 80 6.42 1.69 8.64
C LYS A 80 5.93 2.95 7.96
N ILE A 81 5.28 2.80 6.82
CA ILE A 81 4.73 3.85 5.98
C ILE A 81 3.22 3.94 6.20
N TYR A 82 2.71 5.16 6.25
CA TYR A 82 1.29 5.49 6.35
C TYR A 82 0.98 6.60 5.35
N MET A 83 0.00 6.38 4.46
CA MET A 83 -0.48 7.40 3.52
C MET A 83 -2.01 7.38 3.50
N ASP A 84 -2.62 8.56 3.42
CA ASP A 84 -4.07 8.73 3.51
C ASP A 84 -4.82 7.88 2.47
N GLY A 85 -4.39 7.90 1.21
CA GLY A 85 -4.95 7.04 0.17
C GLY A 85 -6.42 7.35 -0.18
N THR A 86 -6.89 8.57 0.08
CA THR A 86 -8.27 8.97 -0.27
C THR A 86 -8.48 9.25 -1.76
N GLY A 87 -7.38 9.41 -2.51
CA GLY A 87 -7.38 9.69 -3.94
C GLY A 87 -7.20 8.45 -4.82
N TYR A 88 -7.61 8.58 -6.08
CA TYR A 88 -7.27 7.62 -7.13
C TYR A 88 -5.85 7.84 -7.64
N GLY A 89 -5.18 6.76 -8.06
CA GLY A 89 -3.89 6.82 -8.74
C GLY A 89 -2.72 6.38 -7.87
N GLY A 90 -1.52 6.86 -8.21
CA GLY A 90 -0.30 6.53 -7.52
C GLY A 90 -0.14 7.36 -6.25
N HIS A 91 0.24 6.69 -5.16
CA HIS A 91 0.64 7.30 -3.90
C HIS A 91 2.08 6.90 -3.65
N CYS A 92 2.97 7.89 -3.60
CA CYS A 92 4.39 7.65 -3.68
C CYS A 92 5.14 8.15 -2.44
N PHE A 93 6.18 7.43 -2.08
CA PHE A 93 7.21 7.87 -1.16
C PHE A 93 8.58 7.57 -1.75
N GLN A 94 9.60 8.26 -1.26
CA GLN A 94 10.98 8.08 -1.61
C GLN A 94 11.77 7.61 -0.40
N ILE A 95 12.73 6.73 -0.65
CA ILE A 95 13.76 6.35 0.30
C ILE A 95 15.02 7.10 -0.13
N ASP A 96 15.40 8.08 0.67
CA ASP A 96 16.57 8.94 0.44
C ASP A 96 17.50 8.82 1.64
N THR A 97 18.63 8.14 1.44
CA THR A 97 19.60 7.84 2.50
C THR A 97 21.02 7.95 1.94
N ASP A 98 21.98 8.21 2.81
CA ASP A 98 23.40 8.41 2.44
C ASP A 98 24.05 7.16 1.81
N LYS A 99 23.43 5.98 1.98
CA LYS A 99 23.85 4.71 1.39
C LYS A 99 23.43 4.53 -0.06
N LEU A 100 22.60 5.42 -0.59
CA LEU A 100 22.14 5.40 -1.97
C LEU A 100 22.82 6.50 -2.77
N GLU A 101 23.20 6.18 -4.01
CA GLU A 101 23.66 7.20 -4.97
C GLU A 101 22.51 8.11 -5.42
N GLU A 102 21.30 7.57 -5.49
CA GLU A 102 20.07 8.27 -5.89
C GLU A 102 18.86 7.72 -5.09
N PRO A 103 17.86 8.56 -4.77
CA PRO A 103 16.66 8.13 -4.05
C PRO A 103 15.87 7.06 -4.82
N ILE A 104 15.27 6.11 -4.07
CA ILE A 104 14.36 5.10 -4.63
C ILE A 104 12.93 5.59 -4.45
N THR A 105 12.18 5.72 -5.54
CA THR A 105 10.75 6.06 -5.48
C THR A 105 9.91 4.79 -5.50
N VAL A 106 8.99 4.67 -4.56
CA VAL A 106 8.04 3.56 -4.43
C VAL A 106 6.63 4.12 -4.55
N CYS A 107 5.87 3.64 -5.53
CA CYS A 107 4.50 4.10 -5.79
C CYS A 107 3.50 2.96 -5.65
N CYS A 108 2.50 3.18 -4.79
CA CYS A 108 1.38 2.29 -4.56
C CYS A 108 0.18 2.79 -5.37
N TYR A 109 -0.35 2.00 -6.30
CA TYR A 109 -1.50 2.40 -7.11
C TYR A 109 -2.81 1.94 -6.48
N GLN A 110 -3.75 2.88 -6.38
CA GLN A 110 -5.12 2.63 -5.94
C GLN A 110 -6.11 2.90 -7.06
N HIS A 111 -6.76 1.83 -7.54
CA HIS A 111 -7.88 1.90 -8.48
C HIS A 111 -9.16 2.50 -7.90
N ASN A 112 -9.36 2.41 -6.59
CA ASN A 112 -10.56 2.91 -5.92
C ASN A 112 -10.19 3.73 -4.69
N TRP A 113 -10.78 4.91 -4.57
CA TRP A 113 -10.60 5.80 -3.41
C TRP A 113 -10.90 5.12 -2.07
N TRP A 114 -11.83 4.17 -2.02
CA TRP A 114 -12.20 3.47 -0.78
C TRP A 114 -11.32 2.25 -0.45
N ASN A 115 -10.31 1.92 -1.28
CA ASN A 115 -9.45 0.78 -1.01
C ASN A 115 -8.56 1.02 0.20
N VAL A 116 -8.37 -0.02 1.00
CA VAL A 116 -7.35 -0.08 2.05
C VAL A 116 -6.31 -1.09 1.60
N MET A 117 -5.04 -0.69 1.58
CA MET A 117 -3.90 -1.47 1.16
C MET A 117 -2.93 -1.69 2.33
N ASP A 118 -2.53 -2.94 2.53
CA ASP A 118 -1.39 -3.29 3.38
C ASP A 118 -0.26 -3.87 2.50
N PHE A 119 0.99 -3.45 2.69
CA PHE A 119 2.14 -4.00 1.99
C PHE A 119 3.34 -4.32 2.91
N ASP A 120 4.20 -5.22 2.44
CA ASP A 120 5.49 -5.54 3.03
C ASP A 120 6.46 -5.73 1.88
N ILE A 121 7.45 -4.84 1.77
CA ILE A 121 8.39 -4.79 0.65
C ILE A 121 9.84 -4.82 1.15
N ASP A 122 10.60 -5.72 0.54
CA ASP A 122 12.05 -5.81 0.68
C ASP A 122 12.69 -5.33 -0.62
N ILE A 123 13.50 -4.27 -0.51
CA ILE A 123 14.18 -3.63 -1.62
C ILE A 123 15.65 -3.99 -1.55
N SER A 124 16.25 -4.36 -2.68
CA SER A 124 17.67 -4.66 -2.78
C SER A 124 18.32 -3.87 -3.92
N VAL A 125 19.44 -3.23 -3.62
CA VAL A 125 20.27 -2.52 -4.59
C VAL A 125 21.63 -3.19 -4.61
N ASN A 126 21.99 -3.88 -5.69
CA ASN A 126 23.32 -4.51 -5.80
C ASN A 126 24.01 -4.07 -7.09
N GLY A 127 25.20 -3.47 -7.01
CA GLY A 127 25.95 -3.01 -8.19
C GLY A 127 25.16 -2.02 -9.07
N GLY A 128 24.30 -1.20 -8.44
CA GLY A 128 23.42 -0.24 -9.13
C GLY A 128 22.13 -0.84 -9.71
N TYR A 129 21.89 -2.15 -9.55
CA TYR A 129 20.64 -2.79 -9.97
C TYR A 129 19.64 -2.80 -8.83
N LEU A 130 18.44 -2.26 -9.07
CA LEU A 130 17.32 -2.32 -8.16
C LEU A 130 16.54 -3.64 -8.36
N ARG A 131 16.22 -4.30 -7.25
CA ARG A 131 15.29 -5.43 -7.19
C ARG A 131 14.33 -5.23 -6.04
N CYS A 132 13.13 -5.77 -6.17
CA CYS A 132 12.16 -5.77 -5.09
C CYS A 132 11.43 -7.10 -4.99
N SER A 133 11.06 -7.44 -3.77
CA SER A 133 10.23 -8.59 -3.46
C SER A 133 9.31 -8.24 -2.31
N GLY A 134 8.14 -8.83 -2.26
CA GLY A 134 7.22 -8.58 -1.18
C GLY A 134 5.83 -9.06 -1.45
N LYS A 135 4.89 -8.56 -0.67
CA LYS A 135 3.46 -8.83 -0.83
C LYS A 135 2.68 -7.57 -0.54
N TYR A 136 1.56 -7.44 -1.22
CA TYR A 136 0.57 -6.43 -0.90
C TYR A 136 -0.81 -7.05 -0.89
N SER A 137 -1.73 -6.34 -0.27
CA SER A 137 -3.11 -6.77 -0.17
C SER A 137 -4.02 -5.57 -0.23
N PHE A 138 -5.20 -5.74 -0.79
CA PHE A 138 -6.19 -4.69 -0.91
C PHE A 138 -7.60 -5.26 -0.82
N ILE A 139 -8.57 -4.39 -0.55
CA ILE A 139 -9.98 -4.76 -0.49
C ILE A 139 -10.58 -4.64 -1.88
N VAL A 140 -11.19 -5.71 -2.40
CA VAL A 140 -11.94 -5.69 -3.66
C VAL A 140 -13.39 -5.25 -3.45
N ASP A 141 -14.12 -5.02 -4.54
CA ASP A 141 -15.50 -4.53 -4.55
C ASP A 141 -16.45 -5.33 -3.67
N ASN A 142 -16.29 -6.66 -3.62
CA ASN A 142 -17.11 -7.55 -2.80
C ASN A 142 -16.73 -7.52 -1.29
N GLY A 143 -15.62 -6.86 -0.92
CA GLY A 143 -15.14 -6.68 0.46
C GLY A 143 -14.16 -7.73 0.93
N SER A 144 -13.85 -8.73 0.10
CA SER A 144 -12.78 -9.66 0.41
C SER A 144 -11.42 -8.99 0.30
N LYS A 145 -10.47 -9.46 1.09
CA LYS A 145 -9.07 -9.07 0.99
C LYS A 145 -8.40 -9.92 -0.09
N HIS A 146 -7.89 -9.27 -1.12
CA HIS A 146 -7.05 -9.89 -2.14
C HIS A 146 -5.58 -9.74 -1.73
N TYR A 147 -4.75 -10.69 -2.16
CA TYR A 147 -3.31 -10.71 -1.89
C TYR A 147 -2.59 -10.96 -3.19
N ASP A 148 -1.51 -10.22 -3.40
CA ASP A 148 -0.68 -10.33 -4.58
C ASP A 148 0.78 -10.07 -4.22
N GLU A 149 1.69 -10.52 -5.08
CA GLU A 149 3.13 -10.43 -4.86
C GLU A 149 3.69 -9.12 -5.44
N ILE A 150 4.64 -8.54 -4.73
CA ILE A 150 5.49 -7.49 -5.27
C ILE A 150 6.72 -8.21 -5.81
N GLY A 151 7.02 -8.03 -7.08
CA GLY A 151 8.18 -8.64 -7.72
C GLY A 151 8.68 -7.79 -8.88
N ASP A 152 9.91 -8.06 -9.30
CA ASP A 152 10.49 -7.42 -10.46
C ASP A 152 9.57 -7.62 -11.69
N PRO A 153 9.34 -6.59 -12.52
CA PRO A 153 8.50 -6.73 -13.70
C PRO A 153 9.03 -7.84 -14.63
N PRO A 154 8.15 -8.69 -15.19
CA PRO A 154 8.53 -9.99 -15.75
C PRO A 154 9.43 -10.01 -16.99
N SER A 155 9.89 -8.89 -17.56
CA SER A 155 10.62 -8.97 -18.84
C SER A 155 11.57 -7.83 -19.22
N THR A 156 12.13 -7.05 -18.31
CA THR A 156 13.21 -6.11 -18.68
C THR A 156 14.42 -6.36 -17.80
N ALA A 157 15.55 -6.70 -18.44
CA ALA A 157 16.85 -6.69 -17.78
C ALA A 157 16.95 -5.43 -16.92
N PRO A 158 17.40 -5.54 -15.65
CA PRO A 158 17.35 -4.43 -14.71
C PRO A 158 18.13 -3.26 -15.34
N THR A 159 17.41 -2.22 -15.73
CA THR A 159 18.02 -1.02 -16.30
C THR A 159 18.69 -0.29 -15.16
N LYS A 160 19.96 0.08 -15.34
CA LYS A 160 20.79 0.77 -14.33
C LYS A 160 20.21 2.12 -13.84
N LYS A 161 19.04 2.55 -14.33
CA LYS A 161 18.53 3.91 -14.19
C LYS A 161 17.12 4.04 -13.60
N ASP A 162 16.31 3.00 -13.58
CA ASP A 162 14.93 3.15 -13.10
C ASP A 162 14.87 2.82 -11.60
N ARG A 163 15.12 3.85 -10.76
CA ARG A 163 14.98 3.80 -9.30
C ARG A 163 13.51 3.90 -8.87
N TYR A 164 12.65 3.14 -9.54
CA TYR A 164 11.21 3.29 -9.46
C TYR A 164 10.54 1.93 -9.30
N ILE A 165 9.80 1.77 -8.20
CA ILE A 165 9.03 0.58 -7.90
C ILE A 165 7.55 0.96 -7.99
N THR A 166 6.76 0.14 -8.66
CA THR A 166 5.31 0.30 -8.71
C THR A 166 4.62 -1.03 -8.46
N PHE A 167 3.62 -1.01 -7.59
CA PHE A 167 2.72 -2.12 -7.34
C PHE A 167 1.35 -1.58 -6.95
N GLY A 168 0.35 -2.46 -6.89
CA GLY A 168 -1.06 -2.08 -6.84
C GLY A 168 -1.72 -2.18 -8.21
N ILE A 169 -3.05 -2.21 -8.20
CA ILE A 169 -3.89 -2.36 -9.40
C ILE A 169 -4.03 -1.01 -10.11
#